data_AF-A0A432UDH5-F1
#
_entry.id   AF-A0A432UDH5-F1
#
_cell.length_a   1.000
_cell.length_b   1.000
_cell.length_c   1.000
_cell.angle_alpha   90.00
_cell.angle_beta   90.00
_cell.angle_gamma   90.00
#
_symmetry.space_group_name_H-M   'P 1'
#
loop_
_entity.id
_entity.type
_entity.pdbx_description
1 polymer ?
#
loop_
_entity_poly.entity_id
_entity_poly.type
_entity_poly.pdbx_seq_one_letter_code
_entity_poly.pdbx_strand_id
1 'polypeptide(L)' 'MELWVRDGDRVVKIQGSLRAISERILEEFKESPEILAFTGTKRERRRFKRELRCAGRDLLKAAENYLNWYRSCKRLFS' A
#
# COMPACT_ATOMS: atom_id res chain seq x y z
N MET A 1 1.69 -9.27 -6.45
CA MET A 1 0.90 -8.08 -6.83
C MET A 1 1.85 -6.94 -7.16
N GLU A 2 1.38 -5.96 -7.91
CA GLU A 2 2.20 -4.83 -8.38
C GLU A 2 1.46 -3.51 -8.18
N LEU A 3 2.22 -2.49 -7.80
CA LEU A 3 1.78 -1.12 -7.66
C LEU A 3 2.70 -0.23 -8.48
N TRP A 4 2.11 0.61 -9.31
CA TRP A 4 2.79 1.65 -10.08
C TRP A 4 2.41 3.01 -9.49
N VAL A 5 3.42 3.79 -9.12
CA VAL A 5 3.27 5.14 -8.59
C VAL A 5 4.16 6.12 -9.33
N ARG A 6 3.79 7.39 -9.30
CA ARG A 6 4.59 8.51 -9.78
C ARG A 6 4.97 9.40 -8.60
N ASP A 7 6.26 9.67 -8.47
CA ASP A 7 6.85 10.56 -7.48
C ASP A 7 7.66 11.62 -8.23
N GLY A 8 7.08 12.81 -8.39
CA GLY A 8 7.58 13.82 -9.32
C GLY A 8 7.71 13.27 -10.76
N ASP A 9 8.91 13.33 -11.32
CA ASP A 9 9.22 12.84 -12.67
C ASP A 9 9.53 11.33 -12.72
N ARG A 10 9.61 10.67 -11.57
CA ARG A 10 9.98 9.25 -11.47
C ARG A 10 8.74 8.36 -11.40
N VAL A 11 8.67 7.38 -12.29
CA VAL A 11 7.70 6.29 -12.19
C VAL A 11 8.36 5.10 -11.50
N VAL A 12 7.72 4.58 -10.46
CA VAL A 12 8.23 3.48 -9.64
C VAL A 12 7.26 2.31 -9.69
N LYS A 13 7.79 1.13 -9.99
CA LYS A 13 7.09 -0.15 -9.86
C LYS A 13 7.49 -0.82 -8.55
N ILE A 14 6.51 -1.12 -7.70
CA ILE A 14 6.68 -1.87 -6.46
C ILE A 14 5.96 -3.21 -6.61
N GLN A 15 6.68 -4.31 -6.42
CA GLN A 15 6.15 -5.67 -6.58
C GLN A 15 6.34 -6.47 -5.30
N GLY A 16 5.34 -7.26 -4.92
CA GLY A 16 5.39 -8.10 -3.73
C GLY A 16 4.03 -8.56 -3.25
N SER A 17 3.92 -8.89 -1.97
CA SER A 17 2.64 -9.00 -1.25
C SER A 17 2.13 -7.60 -0.86
N LEU A 18 0.87 -7.48 -0.45
CA LEU A 18 0.32 -6.19 0.00
C LEU A 18 1.09 -5.61 1.19
N ARG A 19 1.62 -6.50 2.06
CA ARG A 19 2.52 -6.13 3.14
C ARG A 19 3.84 -5.56 2.64
N ALA A 20 4.55 -6.30 1.78
CA ALA A 20 5.84 -5.87 1.27
C ALA A 20 5.73 -4.55 0.48
N ILE A 21 4.65 -4.38 -0.29
CA ILE A 21 4.36 -3.11 -0.97
C ILE A 21 4.12 -1.99 0.04
N SER A 22 3.37 -2.24 1.11
CA SER A 22 3.12 -1.22 2.14
C SER A 22 4.39 -0.85 2.92
N GLU A 23 5.25 -1.82 3.24
CA GLU A 23 6.56 -1.57 3.87
C GLU A 23 7.43 -0.69 2.96
N ARG A 24 7.58 -1.07 1.68
CA ARG A 24 8.35 -0.29 0.70
C ARG A 24 7.81 1.11 0.47
N ILE A 25 6.49 1.31 0.45
CA ILE A 25 5.90 2.64 0.32
C ILE A 25 6.40 3.57 1.44
N LEU A 26 6.46 3.08 2.68
CA LEU A 26 6.89 3.88 3.83
C LEU A 26 8.41 4.07 3.90
N GLU A 27 9.18 3.18 3.28
CA GLU A 27 10.64 3.29 3.19
C GLU A 27 11.09 4.23 2.06
N GLU A 28 10.44 4.17 0.90
CA GLU A 28 10.89 4.86 -0.31
C GLU A 28 10.35 6.28 -0.45
N PHE A 29 9.16 6.59 0.09
CA PHE A 29 8.49 7.88 -0.14
C PHE A 29 8.32 8.68 1.15
N LYS A 30 8.59 10.00 1.06
CA LYS A 30 8.33 10.95 2.15
C LYS A 30 6.98 11.64 2.03
N GLU A 31 6.49 11.80 0.81
CA GLU A 31 5.17 12.35 0.48
C GLU A 31 4.36 11.29 -0.25
N SER A 32 3.02 11.40 -0.23
CA SER A 32 2.16 10.42 -0.87
C SER A 32 2.28 10.51 -2.40
N PRO A 33 2.85 9.50 -3.09
CA PRO A 33 3.01 9.56 -4.53
C PRO A 33 1.66 9.32 -5.24
N GLU A 34 1.56 9.74 -6.50
CA GLU A 34 0.38 9.53 -7.33
C GLU A 34 0.26 8.06 -7.74
N ILE A 35 -0.92 7.46 -7.54
CA ILE A 35 -1.17 6.06 -7.90
C ILE A 35 -1.54 5.97 -9.38
N LEU A 36 -0.74 5.27 -10.17
CA LEU A 36 -1.00 5.05 -11.60
C LEU A 36 -1.79 3.77 -11.85
N ALA A 37 -1.35 2.66 -11.26
CA ALA A 37 -2.00 1.36 -11.45
C ALA A 37 -1.75 0.43 -10.27
N PHE A 38 -2.72 -0.44 -9.98
CA PHE A 38 -2.59 -1.47 -8.96
C PHE A 38 -3.15 -2.81 -9.45
N THR A 39 -2.29 -3.82 -9.52
CA THR A 39 -2.62 -5.17 -9.96
C THR A 39 -2.42 -6.16 -8.82
N GLY A 40 -3.33 -7.11 -8.67
CA GLY A 40 -3.32 -8.10 -7.59
C GLY A 40 -4.59 -8.92 -7.58
N THR A 41 -4.73 -9.86 -6.64
CA THR A 41 -5.94 -10.67 -6.52
C THR A 41 -7.17 -9.82 -6.14
N LYS A 42 -8.38 -10.34 -6.37
CA LYS A 42 -9.63 -9.65 -6.01
C LYS A 42 -9.67 -9.25 -4.52
N ARG A 43 -9.14 -10.11 -3.63
CA ARG A 43 -9.08 -9.88 -2.19
C ARG A 43 -8.12 -8.74 -1.84
N GLU A 44 -6.91 -8.76 -2.39
CA GLU A 44 -5.90 -7.72 -2.17
C GLU A 44 -6.37 -6.36 -2.69
N ARG A 45 -6.95 -6.31 -3.90
CA ARG A 45 -7.51 -5.07 -4.47
C ARG A 45 -8.60 -4.47 -3.60
N ARG A 46 -9.48 -5.30 -3.02
CA ARG A 46 -10.53 -4.83 -2.09
C ARG A 46 -9.93 -4.26 -0.81
N ARG A 47 -8.93 -4.93 -0.23
CA ARG A 47 -8.23 -4.45 0.96
C ARG A 47 -7.52 -3.13 0.68
N PHE A 48 -6.70 -3.07 -0.37
CA PHE A 48 -5.98 -1.85 -0.77
C PHE A 48 -6.94 -0.66 -0.99
N LYS A 49 -8.01 -0.85 -1.77
CA LYS A 49 -9.03 0.20 -1.98
C LYS A 49 -9.73 0.62 -0.70
N ARG A 50 -9.91 -0.29 0.27
CA ARG A 50 -10.50 0.05 1.58
C ARG A 50 -9.56 1.00 2.34
N GLU A 51 -8.29 0.64 2.47
CA GLU A 51 -7.33 1.46 3.22
C GLU A 51 -7.14 2.84 2.56
N LEU A 52 -7.08 2.90 1.23
CA LEU A 52 -7.05 4.17 0.50
C LEU A 52 -8.28 5.05 0.75
N ARG A 53 -9.49 4.47 0.79
CA ARG A 53 -10.70 5.25 1.10
C ARG A 53 -10.67 5.77 2.53
N CYS A 54 -10.23 4.95 3.48
CA CYS A 54 -10.08 5.36 4.89
C CYS A 54 -9.02 6.45 5.06
N ALA A 55 -7.99 6.45 4.23
CA ALA A 55 -6.91 7.43 4.23
C ALA A 55 -7.17 8.66 3.35
N GLY A 56 -8.36 8.84 2.78
CA GLY A 56 -8.63 9.99 1.91
C GLY A 56 -7.77 10.02 0.63
N ARG A 57 -7.38 8.84 0.13
CA ARG A 57 -6.44 8.61 -0.99
C ARG A 57 -4.96 8.91 -0.71
N ASP A 58 -4.59 9.21 0.54
CA ASP A 58 -3.20 9.25 0.96
C ASP A 58 -2.62 7.82 0.98
N LEU A 59 -1.60 7.57 0.16
CA LEU A 59 -0.99 6.26 0.01
C LEU A 59 -0.09 5.88 1.20
N LEU A 60 0.63 6.85 1.78
CA LEU A 60 1.47 6.62 2.96
C LEU A 60 0.58 6.22 4.14
N LYS A 61 -0.50 6.98 4.36
CA LYS A 61 -1.44 6.69 5.44
C LYS A 61 -2.17 5.37 5.21
N ALA A 62 -2.52 5.04 3.96
CA ALA A 62 -3.12 3.74 3.64
C ALA A 62 -2.16 2.57 3.92
N ALA A 63 -0.87 2.71 3.59
CA ALA A 63 0.15 1.71 3.88
C ALA A 63 0.33 1.51 5.39
N GLU A 64 0.38 2.60 6.16
CA GLU A 64 0.47 2.55 7.62
C GLU A 64 -0.74 1.83 8.24
N ASN A 65 -1.96 2.21 7.83
CA ASN A 65 -3.20 1.57 8.28
C ASN A 65 -3.20 0.07 7.99
N TYR A 66 -2.78 -0.33 6.78
CA TYR A 66 -2.69 -1.74 6.41
C TYR A 66 -1.72 -2.51 7.30
N LEU A 67 -0.51 -1.98 7.54
CA LEU A 67 0.50 -2.65 8.33
C LEU A 67 0.08 -2.77 9.80
N ASN A 68 -0.57 -1.75 10.36
CA ASN A 68 -1.14 -1.80 11.70
C ASN A 68 -2.20 -2.90 11.82
N TRP A 69 -3.12 -2.98 10.84
CA TRP A 69 -4.09 -4.07 10.77
C TRP A 69 -3.40 -5.44 10.65
N TYR A 70 -2.43 -5.59 9.75
CA TYR A 70 -1.73 -6.85 9.51
C TYR A 70 -1.01 -7.34 10.78
N ARG A 71 -0.30 -6.44 11.49
CA ARG A 71 0.36 -6.74 12.77
C ARG A 71 -0.65 -7.13 13.85
N SER A 72 -1.80 -6.45 13.91
CA SER A 72 -2.86 -6.77 14.87
C SER A 72 -3.44 -8.17 14.62
N CYS A 73 -3.62 -8.57 13.36
CA CYS A 73 -4.06 -9.92 13.02
C CYS A 73 -2.99 -10.95 13.36
N LYS A 74 -1.70 -10.70 13.09
CA LYS A 74 -0.64 -11.63 13.45
C LYS A 74 -0.63 -11.92 14.95
N ARG A 75 -0.85 -10.91 15.79
CA ARG A 75 -0.97 -11.06 17.25
C ARG A 75 -2.14 -11.96 17.69
N LEU A 76 -3.21 -12.04 16.89
CA LEU A 76 -4.38 -12.89 17.20
C LEU A 76 -4.15 -14.36 16.84
N PHE A 77 -3.09 -14.68 16.09
CA PHE A 77 -2.78 -16.03 15.63
C PHE A 77 -1.35 -16.46 16.03
N SER A 78 -0.77 -15.78 17.02
CA SER A 78 0.55 -16.06 17.61
C SER A 78 0.43 -16.61 19.01
#